data_AF-A0A259KLC8-F1
#
_entry.id   AF-A0A259KLC8-F1
#
_cell.length_a   1.000
_cell.length_b   1.000
_cell.length_c   1.000
_cell.angle_alpha   90.00
_cell.angle_beta   90.00
_cell.angle_gamma   90.00
#
_symmetry.space_group_name_H-M   'P 1'
#
loop_
_entity.id
_entity.type
_entity.pdbx_description
1 polymer ?
#
loop_
_entity_poly.entity_id
_entity_poly.type
_entity_poly.pdbx_seq_one_letter_code
_entity_poly.pdbx_strand_id
1 'polypeptide(L)'
;MPTPLEGVIATLVNDTPTLINRINKGLTMKFFTTTLGMLLSLLITSKAIAQQVNGSMDCKVTGNVVISSEEGKSKRYSSIKDGSKEGDKLTFKYTIRNSGLFLSLENEFTKHIELNTIFDFKDGKLERPKSRGLIYTGTYNEVTFSEDYIRLENSFGKIFLSRYYKNDWHGIYLMISAMELTTQTMTINCRHNNDQMESGYKIYSRKL
;
A
#
# COMPACT_ATOMS: atom_id res chain seq x y z
N MET A 1 3.87 68.07 16.63
CA MET A 1 3.82 69.10 15.55
C MET A 1 2.45 69.02 14.88
N PRO A 2 1.89 70.13 14.36
CA PRO A 2 0.44 70.24 14.09
C PRO A 2 0.02 70.24 12.59
N THR A 3 -1.31 70.15 12.42
CA THR A 3 -2.32 70.58 11.38
C THR A 3 -1.96 71.67 10.35
N PRO A 4 -2.85 72.23 9.47
CA PRO A 4 -4.29 72.01 9.13
C PRO A 4 -4.48 71.52 7.65
N LEU A 5 -5.59 71.60 6.89
CA LEU A 5 -6.96 72.21 6.89
C LEU A 5 -8.04 71.10 6.64
N GLU A 6 -9.37 71.24 6.73
CA GLU A 6 -10.38 72.34 6.72
C GLU A 6 -11.00 72.76 5.35
N GLY A 7 -12.32 73.05 5.36
CA GLY A 7 -13.22 73.36 4.21
C GLY A 7 -14.38 72.35 4.11
N VAL A 8 -15.58 72.51 4.70
CA VAL A 8 -16.62 73.58 4.59
C VAL A 8 -17.14 73.69 3.13
N ILE A 9 -18.40 73.39 2.79
CA ILE A 9 -19.71 74.13 2.91
C ILE A 9 -20.81 73.05 2.66
N ALA A 10 -21.83 72.74 3.49
CA ALA A 10 -22.99 73.47 4.06
C ALA A 10 -24.30 73.47 3.19
N THR A 11 -25.45 73.11 3.82
CA THR A 11 -26.86 73.51 3.50
C THR A 11 -27.49 73.09 2.13
N LEU A 12 -28.80 72.87 1.93
CA LEU A 12 -30.03 72.83 2.78
C LEU A 12 -31.23 72.19 2.00
N VAL A 13 -32.41 72.11 2.65
CA VAL A 13 -33.79 72.07 2.06
C VAL A 13 -34.29 70.76 1.39
N ASN A 14 -35.37 70.22 1.99
CA ASN A 14 -36.64 69.65 1.44
C ASN A 14 -36.59 68.66 0.24
N ASP A 15 -37.44 67.62 0.16
CA ASP A 15 -38.90 67.75 0.25
C ASP A 15 -39.70 66.52 0.79
N THR A 16 -41.02 66.63 0.72
CA THR A 16 -42.04 65.94 1.54
C THR A 16 -42.51 64.56 1.02
N PRO A 17 -43.10 63.70 1.90
CA PRO A 17 -43.48 62.33 1.55
C PRO A 17 -44.88 62.21 0.93
N THR A 18 -45.11 61.13 0.16
CA THR A 18 -46.47 60.71 -0.25
C THR A 18 -46.74 59.24 0.11
N LEU A 19 -47.76 59.03 0.95
CA LEU A 19 -48.38 57.71 1.11
C LEU A 19 -49.29 57.44 -0.09
N ILE A 20 -49.17 56.26 -0.71
CA ILE A 20 -50.28 55.63 -1.43
C ILE A 20 -50.52 54.24 -0.85
N ASN A 21 -51.80 53.86 -0.75
CA ASN A 21 -52.26 52.77 0.08
C ASN A 21 -52.03 51.36 -0.51
N ARG A 22 -51.72 50.44 0.40
CA ARG A 22 -52.33 49.10 0.54
C ARG A 22 -53.40 48.73 -0.51
N ILE A 23 -53.17 47.67 -1.29
CA ILE A 23 -54.18 46.63 -1.61
C ILE A 23 -53.45 45.26 -1.71
N ASN A 24 -54.13 44.19 -1.29
CA ASN A 24 -53.75 42.76 -1.33
C ASN A 24 -52.45 42.36 -0.58
N LYS A 25 -52.53 41.65 0.55
CA LYS A 25 -52.99 40.24 0.74
C LYS A 25 -52.10 39.23 0.03
N GLY A 26 -51.37 38.48 0.85
CA GLY A 26 -50.20 37.72 0.46
C GLY A 26 -50.43 36.51 -0.44
N LEU A 27 -49.35 36.16 -1.12
CA LEU A 27 -49.05 34.81 -1.55
C LEU A 27 -47.65 34.44 -1.05
N THR A 28 -47.54 33.32 -0.37
CA THR A 28 -46.26 32.77 0.12
C THR A 28 -45.50 32.09 -1.01
N MET A 29 -44.22 32.41 -1.23
CA MET A 29 -43.23 31.43 -1.75
C MET A 29 -41.78 31.90 -1.57
N LYS A 30 -41.15 31.55 -0.43
CA LYS A 30 -39.68 31.54 -0.29
C LYS A 30 -39.11 30.32 -1.03
N PHE A 31 -39.08 30.36 -2.36
CA PHE A 31 -38.90 29.14 -3.18
C PHE A 31 -37.90 29.28 -4.36
N PHE A 32 -36.98 30.26 -4.31
CA PHE A 32 -35.98 30.47 -5.37
C PHE A 32 -34.51 30.31 -4.93
N THR A 33 -34.25 29.80 -3.72
CA THR A 33 -32.87 29.63 -3.17
C THR A 33 -32.58 28.23 -2.63
N THR A 34 -33.42 27.23 -2.93
CA THR A 34 -33.27 25.84 -2.44
C THR A 34 -33.05 24.79 -3.54
N THR A 35 -33.37 25.10 -4.81
CA THR A 35 -33.22 24.15 -5.93
C THR A 35 -31.81 24.04 -6.48
N LEU A 36 -31.04 25.15 -6.50
CA LEU A 36 -29.67 25.18 -7.04
C LEU A 36 -28.67 24.34 -6.20
N GLY A 37 -28.93 24.17 -4.90
CA GLY A 37 -28.08 23.39 -4.01
C GLY A 37 -28.09 21.88 -4.27
N MET A 38 -29.23 21.31 -4.69
CA MET A 38 -29.35 19.86 -4.92
C MET A 38 -28.61 19.37 -6.18
N LEU A 39 -28.46 20.22 -7.19
CA LEU A 39 -27.80 19.84 -8.44
C LEU A 39 -26.27 19.74 -8.28
N LEU A 40 -25.68 20.52 -7.38
CA LEU A 40 -24.24 20.55 -7.15
C LEU A 40 -23.73 19.32 -6.36
N SER A 41 -24.56 18.74 -5.50
CA SER A 41 -24.24 17.51 -4.73
C SER A 41 -24.12 16.24 -5.59
N LEU A 42 -24.72 16.20 -6.78
CA LEU A 42 -24.64 15.05 -7.70
C LEU A 42 -23.29 14.93 -8.42
N LEU A 43 -22.41 15.93 -8.32
CA LEU A 43 -21.07 15.91 -8.92
C LEU A 43 -19.99 15.30 -8.02
N ILE A 44 -20.35 14.76 -6.84
CA ILE A 44 -19.49 13.84 -6.07
C ILE A 44 -19.46 12.48 -6.80
N THR A 45 -18.92 12.47 -8.00
CA THR A 45 -18.55 11.27 -8.73
C THR A 45 -17.50 10.54 -7.92
N SER A 46 -17.91 9.47 -7.24
CA SER A 46 -17.02 8.61 -6.48
C SER A 46 -16.06 7.94 -7.46
N LYS A 47 -14.90 8.58 -7.69
CA LYS A 47 -13.77 7.95 -8.40
C LYS A 47 -13.55 6.60 -7.73
N ALA A 48 -13.76 5.53 -8.48
CA ALA A 48 -13.49 4.17 -8.01
C ALA A 48 -11.98 4.03 -7.91
N ILE A 49 -11.41 4.51 -6.80
CA ILE A 49 -9.99 4.39 -6.48
C ILE A 49 -9.68 2.90 -6.55
N ALA A 50 -8.82 2.50 -7.49
CA ALA A 50 -8.44 1.12 -7.68
C ALA A 50 -7.80 0.64 -6.37
N GLN A 51 -8.55 -0.18 -5.61
CA GLN A 51 -8.22 -0.43 -4.22
C GLN A 51 -6.89 -1.18 -4.14
N GLN A 52 -5.86 -0.46 -3.69
CA GLN A 52 -4.50 -0.93 -3.53
C GLN A 52 -4.17 -0.92 -2.04
N VAL A 53 -3.60 -2.02 -1.56
CA VAL A 53 -3.12 -2.21 -0.19
C VAL A 53 -1.62 -2.44 -0.24
N ASN A 54 -0.88 -1.62 0.51
CA ASN A 54 0.58 -1.70 0.61
C ASN A 54 0.94 -1.99 2.06
N GLY A 55 1.93 -2.86 2.28
CA GLY A 55 2.51 -3.08 3.59
C GLY A 55 3.97 -3.50 3.49
N SER A 56 4.66 -3.45 4.63
CA SER A 56 6.10 -3.63 4.68
C SER A 56 6.60 -4.06 6.05
N MET A 57 7.70 -4.83 6.04
CA MET A 57 8.41 -5.28 7.22
C MET A 57 9.88 -4.84 7.14
N ASP A 58 10.41 -4.37 8.26
CA ASP A 58 11.85 -4.20 8.44
C ASP A 58 12.41 -5.54 8.93
N CYS A 59 13.36 -6.11 8.18
CA CYS A 59 13.96 -7.41 8.42
C CYS A 59 15.45 -7.27 8.73
N LYS A 60 15.96 -8.14 9.60
CA LYS A 60 17.39 -8.34 9.84
C LYS A 60 17.78 -9.77 9.50
N VAL A 61 18.89 -9.96 8.78
CA VAL A 61 19.50 -11.27 8.58
C VAL A 61 20.11 -11.76 9.89
N THR A 62 19.60 -12.88 10.41
CA THR A 62 20.02 -13.50 11.67
C THR A 62 20.97 -14.69 11.50
N GLY A 63 21.24 -15.07 10.25
CA GLY A 63 22.19 -16.11 9.87
C GLY A 63 22.23 -16.24 8.36
N ASN A 64 23.39 -16.57 7.80
CA ASN A 64 23.56 -16.76 6.35
C ASN A 64 24.50 -17.91 6.06
N VAL A 65 24.17 -18.74 5.07
CA VAL A 65 25.05 -19.78 4.55
C VAL A 65 24.91 -19.89 3.05
N VAL A 66 26.05 -19.93 2.36
CA VAL A 66 26.14 -20.21 0.92
C VAL A 66 26.83 -21.55 0.73
N ILE A 67 26.30 -22.37 -0.17
CA ILE A 67 26.85 -23.68 -0.53
C ILE A 67 26.96 -23.75 -2.05
N SER A 68 28.19 -23.94 -2.55
CA SER A 68 28.49 -24.16 -3.97
C SER A 68 28.93 -25.61 -4.24
N SER A 69 28.85 -26.02 -5.51
CA SER A 69 29.47 -27.25 -6.02
C SER A 69 30.58 -26.89 -7.01
N GLU A 70 31.84 -27.10 -6.62
CA GLU A 70 33.03 -26.76 -7.40
C GLU A 70 33.89 -28.01 -7.56
N GLU A 71 34.17 -28.42 -8.81
CA GLU A 71 34.84 -29.70 -9.12
C GLU A 71 34.17 -30.94 -8.50
N GLY A 72 32.83 -30.90 -8.31
CA GLY A 72 32.06 -31.95 -7.63
C GLY A 72 32.26 -31.99 -6.11
N LYS A 73 32.94 -31.00 -5.52
CA LYS A 73 33.15 -30.86 -4.08
C LYS A 73 32.26 -29.72 -3.55
N SER A 74 31.61 -29.95 -2.41
CA SER A 74 30.87 -28.87 -1.74
C SER A 74 31.84 -27.90 -1.08
N LYS A 75 31.69 -26.60 -1.36
CA LYS A 75 32.31 -25.52 -0.58
C LYS A 75 31.23 -24.72 0.15
N ARG A 76 31.63 -24.00 1.20
CA ARG A 76 30.74 -23.18 2.03
C ARG A 76 31.30 -21.78 2.23
N TYR A 77 30.45 -20.77 2.11
CA TYR A 77 30.79 -19.36 2.30
C TYR A 77 29.75 -18.67 3.22
N SER A 78 30.12 -17.54 3.81
CA SER A 78 29.27 -16.75 4.71
C SER A 78 28.36 -15.74 3.98
N SER A 79 28.63 -15.47 2.69
CA SER A 79 27.79 -14.68 1.79
C SER A 79 28.22 -14.91 0.33
N ILE A 80 27.36 -14.54 -0.62
CA ILE A 80 27.77 -14.31 -2.01
C ILE A 80 28.47 -12.94 -2.10
N LYS A 81 29.04 -12.62 -3.27
CA LYS A 81 29.53 -11.26 -3.55
C LYS A 81 28.33 -10.33 -3.79
N ASP A 82 28.40 -9.11 -3.24
CA ASP A 82 27.43 -8.00 -3.38
C ASP A 82 25.98 -8.24 -2.88
N GLY A 83 25.57 -9.49 -2.64
CA GLY A 83 24.33 -9.87 -1.95
C GLY A 83 24.43 -9.83 -0.41
N SER A 84 23.30 -10.03 0.26
CA SER A 84 23.18 -9.82 1.71
C SER A 84 23.91 -10.85 2.57
N LYS A 85 24.33 -10.42 3.77
CA LYS A 85 25.06 -11.21 4.79
C LYS A 85 24.40 -11.09 6.17
N GLU A 86 24.87 -11.91 7.13
CA GLU A 86 24.41 -11.81 8.52
C GLU A 86 24.63 -10.42 9.11
N GLY A 87 23.62 -9.91 9.81
CA GLY A 87 23.61 -8.57 10.37
C GLY A 87 22.96 -7.50 9.49
N ASP A 88 22.89 -7.71 8.17
CA ASP A 88 22.30 -6.76 7.22
C ASP A 88 20.81 -6.54 7.46
N LYS A 89 20.32 -5.39 6.98
CA LYS A 89 18.91 -5.02 6.97
C LYS A 89 18.30 -5.18 5.58
N LEU A 90 17.12 -5.78 5.53
CA LEU A 90 16.31 -5.93 4.33
C LEU A 90 14.93 -5.31 4.57
N THR A 91 14.32 -4.69 3.57
CA THR A 91 12.90 -4.35 3.61
C THR A 91 12.13 -5.39 2.80
N PHE A 92 11.20 -6.11 3.44
CA PHE A 92 10.19 -6.90 2.75
C PHE A 92 8.98 -6.02 2.47
N LYS A 93 8.46 -6.03 1.23
CA LYS A 93 7.33 -5.20 0.80
C LYS A 93 6.29 -6.05 0.08
N TYR A 94 5.03 -5.72 0.29
CA TYR A 94 3.92 -6.26 -0.49
C TYR A 94 2.99 -5.17 -1.01
N THR A 95 2.39 -5.43 -2.16
CA THR A 95 1.39 -4.56 -2.78
C THR A 95 0.30 -5.43 -3.41
N ILE A 96 -0.89 -5.40 -2.81
CA ILE A 96 -2.10 -6.06 -3.27
C ILE A 96 -2.90 -5.05 -4.10
N ARG A 97 -3.20 -5.39 -5.35
CA ARG A 97 -4.01 -4.60 -6.29
C ARG A 97 -5.08 -5.48 -6.92
N ASN A 98 -6.17 -4.88 -7.38
CA ASN A 98 -7.25 -5.56 -8.11
C ASN A 98 -6.85 -6.56 -9.21
N SER A 99 -5.68 -6.38 -9.84
CA SER A 99 -5.14 -7.25 -10.90
C SER A 99 -4.10 -8.26 -10.41
N GLY A 100 -3.52 -8.09 -9.22
CA GLY A 100 -2.34 -8.86 -8.84
C GLY A 100 -1.74 -8.58 -7.47
N LEU A 101 -0.81 -9.46 -7.08
CA LEU A 101 0.08 -9.28 -5.94
C LEU A 101 1.50 -8.98 -6.44
N PHE A 102 2.17 -8.05 -5.77
CA PHE A 102 3.59 -7.76 -5.93
C PHE A 102 4.29 -8.01 -4.59
N LEU A 103 5.43 -8.68 -4.60
CA LEU A 103 6.28 -8.93 -3.42
C LEU A 103 7.73 -8.60 -3.75
N SER A 104 8.43 -7.87 -2.87
CA SER A 104 9.88 -7.70 -2.96
C SER A 104 10.58 -7.87 -1.61
N LEU A 105 11.85 -8.30 -1.66
CA LEU A 105 12.83 -8.29 -0.58
C LEU A 105 14.06 -7.54 -1.08
N GLU A 106 14.39 -6.43 -0.43
CA GLU A 106 15.42 -5.49 -0.89
C GLU A 106 16.41 -5.19 0.23
N ASN A 107 17.72 -5.23 -0.03
CA ASN A 107 18.73 -4.81 0.93
C ASN A 107 18.70 -3.27 1.11
N GLU A 108 18.61 -2.78 2.35
CA GLU A 108 18.46 -1.35 2.64
C GLU A 108 19.65 -0.51 2.15
N PHE A 109 20.86 -1.07 2.16
CA PHE A 109 22.11 -0.34 1.90
C PHE A 109 22.54 -0.44 0.45
N THR A 110 22.61 -1.66 -0.11
CA THR A 110 23.07 -1.88 -1.50
C THR A 110 21.98 -1.59 -2.54
N LYS A 111 20.71 -1.53 -2.11
CA LYS A 111 19.52 -1.57 -2.97
C LYS A 111 19.45 -2.81 -3.88
N HIS A 112 20.21 -3.85 -3.54
CA HIS A 112 20.13 -5.14 -4.21
C HIS A 112 18.74 -5.76 -3.96
N ILE A 113 18.14 -6.29 -5.03
CA ILE A 113 16.86 -6.96 -4.98
C ILE A 113 17.15 -8.45 -4.82
N GLU A 114 17.06 -8.94 -3.58
CA GLU A 114 17.19 -10.37 -3.27
C GLU A 114 16.05 -11.15 -3.96
N LEU A 115 14.82 -10.64 -3.84
CA LEU A 115 13.63 -11.27 -4.40
C LEU A 115 12.67 -10.21 -4.92
N ASN A 116 12.11 -10.41 -6.11
CA ASN A 116 11.04 -9.60 -6.66
C ASN A 116 10.18 -10.49 -7.56
N THR A 117 8.86 -10.34 -7.45
CA THR A 117 7.91 -11.18 -8.16
C THR A 117 6.55 -10.50 -8.28
N ILE A 118 5.88 -10.75 -9.41
CA ILE A 118 4.59 -10.18 -9.76
C ILE A 118 3.65 -11.33 -10.14
N PHE A 119 2.45 -11.28 -9.60
CA PHE A 119 1.38 -12.26 -9.81
C PHE A 119 0.22 -11.54 -10.45
N ASP A 120 -0.05 -11.71 -11.75
CA ASP A 120 -1.33 -11.30 -12.32
C ASP A 120 -2.37 -12.40 -12.04
N PHE A 121 -3.49 -12.03 -11.43
CA PHE A 121 -4.52 -13.01 -11.04
C PHE A 121 -5.30 -13.59 -12.23
N LYS A 122 -4.98 -13.20 -13.48
CA LYS A 122 -5.45 -13.86 -14.70
C LYS A 122 -4.65 -15.12 -15.06
N ASP A 123 -3.39 -15.20 -14.66
CA ASP A 123 -2.43 -16.19 -15.18
C ASP A 123 -2.30 -17.45 -14.31
N GLY A 124 -3.24 -17.65 -13.38
CA GLY A 124 -3.24 -18.76 -12.43
C GLY A 124 -4.55 -18.87 -11.65
N LYS A 125 -4.58 -19.79 -10.69
CA LYS A 125 -5.74 -20.01 -9.81
C LYS A 125 -5.58 -19.20 -8.54
N LEU A 126 -6.61 -18.42 -8.19
CA LEU A 126 -6.72 -17.78 -6.89
C LEU A 126 -7.75 -18.55 -6.04
N GLU A 127 -7.28 -19.14 -4.95
CA GLU A 127 -8.09 -19.93 -4.02
C GLU A 127 -8.18 -19.23 -2.66
N ARG A 128 -9.33 -19.38 -2.00
CA ARG A 128 -9.56 -18.90 -0.64
C ARG A 128 -9.44 -20.08 0.33
N PRO A 129 -8.36 -20.18 1.12
CA PRO A 129 -8.25 -21.22 2.14
C PRO A 129 -9.32 -21.04 3.23
N LYS A 130 -9.50 -22.07 4.07
CA LYS A 130 -10.35 -21.98 5.27
C LYS A 130 -9.77 -21.03 6.34
N SER A 131 -8.48 -20.73 6.28
CA SER A 131 -7.79 -19.72 7.09
C SER A 131 -7.94 -18.30 6.50
N ARG A 132 -7.57 -17.27 7.26
CA ARG A 132 -7.58 -15.88 6.78
C ARG A 132 -6.35 -15.63 5.91
N GLY A 133 -6.51 -15.81 4.60
CA GLY A 133 -5.45 -15.65 3.62
C GLY A 133 -5.92 -15.74 2.17
N LEU A 134 -4.95 -15.72 1.26
CA LEU A 134 -5.08 -15.97 -0.18
C LEU A 134 -4.05 -17.02 -0.60
N ILE A 135 -4.45 -17.97 -1.44
CA ILE A 135 -3.53 -18.87 -2.13
C ILE A 135 -3.59 -18.54 -3.62
N TYR A 136 -2.44 -18.31 -4.24
CA TYR A 136 -2.29 -18.21 -5.68
C TYR A 136 -1.36 -19.30 -6.19
N THR A 137 -1.80 -19.99 -7.24
CA THR A 137 -1.01 -21.02 -7.94
C THR A 137 -0.97 -20.70 -9.43
N GLY A 138 0.18 -20.23 -9.90
CA GLY A 138 0.50 -20.04 -11.31
C GLY A 138 1.49 -21.10 -11.81
N THR A 139 1.79 -21.08 -13.11
CA THR A 139 2.60 -22.11 -13.79
C THR A 139 4.02 -22.29 -13.22
N TYR A 140 4.62 -21.22 -12.69
CA TYR A 140 6.02 -21.20 -12.22
C TYR A 140 6.18 -20.63 -10.80
N ASN A 141 5.07 -20.37 -10.12
CA ASN A 141 5.04 -19.49 -8.97
C ASN A 141 3.82 -19.75 -8.05
N GLU A 142 4.09 -20.06 -6.79
CA GLU A 142 3.09 -20.27 -5.74
C GLU A 142 3.24 -19.19 -4.67
N VAL A 143 2.13 -18.62 -4.22
CA VAL A 143 2.07 -17.80 -3.00
C VAL A 143 0.94 -18.26 -2.10
N THR A 144 1.23 -18.45 -0.82
CA THR A 144 0.22 -18.32 0.23
C THR A 144 0.50 -17.05 1.02
N PHE A 145 -0.44 -16.11 1.02
CA PHE A 145 -0.35 -14.86 1.77
C PHE A 145 -1.46 -14.88 2.83
N SER A 146 -1.13 -15.22 4.08
CA SER A 146 -2.09 -15.34 5.19
C SER A 146 -1.67 -14.51 6.40
N GLU A 147 -2.57 -14.30 7.35
CA GLU A 147 -2.25 -13.52 8.56
C GLU A 147 -1.08 -14.12 9.36
N ASP A 148 -1.01 -15.46 9.44
CA ASP A 148 -0.06 -16.17 10.30
C ASP A 148 1.23 -16.58 9.56
N TYR A 149 1.18 -16.78 8.24
CA TYR A 149 2.34 -17.12 7.42
C TYR A 149 2.27 -16.56 5.99
N ILE A 150 3.44 -16.22 5.45
CA ILE A 150 3.64 -15.85 4.04
C ILE A 150 4.61 -16.87 3.44
N ARG A 151 4.14 -17.65 2.48
CA ARG A 151 4.99 -18.49 1.62
C ARG A 151 5.00 -17.90 0.22
N LEU A 152 6.18 -17.77 -0.36
CA LEU A 152 6.40 -17.43 -1.76
C LEU A 152 7.45 -18.40 -2.33
N GLU A 153 7.15 -18.97 -3.48
CA GLU A 153 8.01 -19.89 -4.21
C GLU A 153 8.01 -19.55 -5.71
N ASN A 154 9.19 -19.46 -6.33
CA ASN A 154 9.36 -19.32 -7.77
C ASN A 154 10.65 -20.04 -8.24
N SER A 155 10.93 -20.00 -9.55
CA SER A 155 12.07 -20.70 -10.18
C SER A 155 13.47 -20.32 -9.68
N PHE A 156 13.63 -19.16 -9.01
CA PHE A 156 14.92 -18.63 -8.57
C PHE A 156 15.11 -18.69 -7.04
N GLY A 157 14.01 -18.75 -6.29
CA GLY A 157 14.07 -18.75 -4.84
C GLY A 157 12.72 -18.93 -4.14
N LYS A 158 12.81 -19.05 -2.82
CA LYS A 158 11.69 -19.26 -1.90
C LYS A 158 11.86 -18.35 -0.69
N ILE A 159 10.76 -17.86 -0.15
CA ILE A 159 10.73 -17.24 1.18
C ILE A 159 9.55 -17.79 1.96
N PHE A 160 9.81 -18.15 3.21
CA PHE A 160 8.80 -18.54 4.19
C PHE A 160 8.94 -17.63 5.41
N LEU A 161 7.90 -16.84 5.69
CA LEU A 161 7.75 -16.03 6.89
C LEU A 161 6.62 -16.61 7.74
N SER A 162 6.79 -16.64 9.06
CA SER A 162 5.76 -17.05 10.03
C SER A 162 5.72 -16.06 11.20
N ARG A 163 4.51 -15.62 11.57
CA ARG A 163 4.24 -14.63 12.61
C ARG A 163 4.30 -15.32 13.98
N TYR A 164 5.28 -14.99 14.81
CA TYR A 164 5.44 -15.64 16.13
C TYR A 164 4.91 -14.79 17.29
N TYR A 165 4.81 -13.47 17.14
CA TYR A 165 4.21 -12.59 18.15
C TYR A 165 3.75 -11.26 17.56
N LYS A 166 2.43 -10.99 17.53
CA LYS A 166 1.81 -9.72 17.10
C LYS A 166 2.33 -9.23 15.73
N ASN A 167 3.31 -8.33 15.70
CA ASN A 167 3.88 -7.76 14.47
C ASN A 167 5.27 -8.32 14.13
N ASP A 168 5.77 -9.25 14.94
CA ASP A 168 7.09 -9.88 14.84
C ASP A 168 6.99 -11.28 14.18
N TRP A 169 7.87 -11.49 13.21
CA TRP A 169 7.90 -12.62 12.29
C TRP A 169 9.31 -13.18 12.20
N HIS A 170 9.43 -14.50 12.05
CA HIS A 170 10.69 -15.14 11.67
C HIS A 170 10.57 -15.74 10.27
N GLY A 171 11.68 -16.08 9.64
CA GLY A 171 11.61 -16.74 8.35
C GLY A 171 12.93 -17.24 7.79
N ILE A 172 12.81 -17.91 6.65
CA ILE A 172 13.91 -18.45 5.87
C ILE A 172 13.71 -17.97 4.43
N TYR A 173 14.78 -17.43 3.84
CA TYR A 173 14.92 -17.16 2.42
C TYR A 173 15.93 -18.14 1.82
N LEU A 174 15.63 -18.67 0.64
CA LEU A 174 16.44 -19.59 -0.13
C LEU A 174 16.56 -19.06 -1.56
N MET A 175 17.78 -18.94 -2.07
CA MET A 175 18.12 -18.57 -3.44
C MET A 175 18.88 -19.70 -4.11
N ILE A 176 18.61 -19.97 -5.40
CA ILE A 176 19.23 -21.04 -6.17
C ILE A 176 19.79 -20.47 -7.47
N SER A 177 21.12 -20.32 -7.53
CA SER A 177 21.86 -19.98 -8.75
C SER A 177 22.23 -21.25 -9.50
N ALA A 178 21.38 -21.67 -10.43
CA ALA A 178 21.62 -22.85 -11.27
C ALA A 178 22.84 -22.68 -12.20
N MET A 179 23.21 -21.44 -12.56
CA MET A 179 24.38 -21.15 -13.38
C MET A 179 25.71 -21.31 -12.62
N GLU A 180 25.71 -21.00 -11.32
CA GLU A 180 26.90 -21.06 -10.45
C GLU A 180 26.91 -22.32 -9.58
N LEU A 181 25.96 -23.25 -9.80
CA LEU A 181 25.70 -24.44 -8.97
C LEU A 181 25.72 -24.13 -7.46
N THR A 182 25.12 -22.99 -7.10
CA THR A 182 25.23 -22.36 -5.79
C THR A 182 23.86 -22.09 -5.19
N THR A 183 23.76 -22.26 -3.87
CA THR A 183 22.56 -21.95 -3.09
C THR A 183 22.92 -21.00 -1.95
N GLN A 184 22.05 -20.04 -1.65
CA GLN A 184 22.14 -19.20 -0.45
C GLN A 184 20.91 -19.42 0.42
N THR A 185 21.11 -19.66 1.71
CA THR A 185 20.04 -19.70 2.71
C THR A 185 20.28 -18.63 3.77
N MET A 186 19.32 -17.71 3.91
CA MET A 186 19.31 -16.71 4.99
C MET A 186 18.19 -17.01 5.99
N THR A 187 18.47 -16.93 7.28
CA THR A 187 17.43 -16.76 8.30
C THR A 187 17.21 -15.28 8.55
N ILE A 188 15.95 -14.89 8.74
CA ILE A 188 15.55 -13.49 8.90
C ILE A 188 14.58 -13.33 10.07
N ASN A 189 14.71 -12.22 10.80
CA ASN A 189 13.75 -11.74 11.78
C ASN A 189 13.17 -10.43 11.27
N CYS A 190 11.84 -10.36 11.12
CA CYS A 190 11.11 -9.30 10.44
C CYS A 190 10.03 -8.71 11.34
N ARG A 191 9.81 -7.39 11.25
CA ARG A 191 8.76 -6.70 12.01
C ARG A 191 7.94 -5.80 11.09
N HIS A 192 6.62 -5.95 11.10
CA HIS A 192 5.73 -5.05 10.34
C HIS A 192 5.90 -3.59 10.83
N ASN A 193 6.31 -2.71 9.92
CA ASN A 193 6.27 -1.25 10.11
C ASN A 193 4.95 -0.66 9.56
N ASN A 194 4.32 -1.35 8.61
CA ASN A 194 2.98 -1.06 8.09
C ASN A 194 2.28 -2.40 7.78
N ASP A 195 1.46 -2.89 8.72
CA ASP A 195 0.59 -4.06 8.51
C ASP A 195 -0.74 -3.61 7.89
N GLN A 196 -1.03 -4.12 6.70
CA GLN A 196 -2.31 -3.92 6.00
C GLN A 196 -2.86 -5.26 5.47
N MET A 197 -2.41 -6.40 6.00
CA MET A 197 -2.82 -7.72 5.48
C MET A 197 -4.34 -7.90 5.52
N GLU A 198 -4.97 -7.54 6.65
CA GLU A 198 -6.42 -7.63 6.84
C GLU A 198 -7.21 -6.78 5.82
N SER A 199 -6.71 -5.57 5.53
CA SER A 199 -7.24 -4.70 4.47
C SER A 199 -7.15 -5.37 3.10
N GLY A 200 -6.04 -6.07 2.83
CA GLY A 200 -5.82 -6.85 1.60
C GLY A 200 -6.81 -8.00 1.44
N TYR A 201 -7.08 -8.76 2.49
CA TYR A 201 -8.08 -9.84 2.46
C TYR A 201 -9.48 -9.31 2.19
N LYS A 202 -9.86 -8.18 2.80
CA LYS A 202 -11.18 -7.54 2.61
C LYS A 202 -11.45 -7.08 1.17
N ILE A 203 -10.41 -6.80 0.38
CA ILE A 203 -10.52 -6.49 -1.07
C ILE A 203 -10.89 -7.77 -1.85
N TYR A 204 -10.22 -8.88 -1.55
CA TYR A 204 -10.36 -10.13 -2.30
C TYR A 204 -11.54 -10.99 -1.87
N SER A 205 -11.89 -10.96 -0.58
CA SER A 205 -13.01 -11.69 0.01
C SER A 205 -14.41 -11.28 -0.47
N ARG A 206 -14.47 -10.34 -1.45
CA ARG A 206 -15.68 -9.81 -2.09
C ARG A 206 -15.78 -10.18 -3.58
N LYS A 207 -14.78 -10.88 -4.14
CA LYS A 207 -14.72 -11.32 -5.54
C LYS A 207 -14.71 -12.85 -5.70
N LEU A 208 -14.47 -13.57 -4.61
CA LEU A 208 -14.57 -15.02 -4.44
C LEU A 208 -15.74 -15.32 -3.49
#